data_AF-A0A1M6TEN2-F1
#
_entry.id   AF-A0A1M6TEN2-F1
#
_cell.length_a   1.000
_cell.length_b   1.000
_cell.length_c   1.000
_cell.angle_alpha   90.00
_cell.angle_beta   90.00
_cell.angle_gamma   90.00
#
_symmetry.space_group_name_H-M   'P 1'
#
loop_
_entity.id
_entity.type
_entity.pdbx_description
1 polymer ?
#
loop_
_entity_poly.entity_id
_entity_poly.type
_entity_poly.pdbx_seq_one_letter_code
_entity_poly.pdbx_strand_id
1 'polypeptide(L)'
;MRKKPSELDFEEYIRQVEPAKREKSYAWSTAIGLQQVDGLTPSDYLLEVAKKNIEGKISLNKAQELIDSYYESKTERSDDKDDTEEADKVSARIAQILSEKSFNFSPSFLIAIHKRLFEGVFKHAGEIRKYNISKKEWVLNGQYSHDCGFYHQVSAFHGL
;
A
#
# COMPACT_ATOMS: atom_id res chain seq x y z
N MET A 1 18.68 13.34 -23.69
CA MET A 1 17.38 13.67 -23.05
C MET A 1 17.62 13.84 -21.55
N ARG A 2 17.23 14.97 -20.95
CA ARG A 2 17.25 15.13 -19.49
C ARG A 2 16.02 14.38 -18.94
N LYS A 3 16.22 13.35 -18.11
CA LYS A 3 15.13 12.67 -17.39
C LYS A 3 14.38 13.71 -16.56
N LYS A 4 13.05 13.66 -16.58
CA LYS A 4 12.24 14.52 -15.70
C LYS A 4 12.50 14.13 -14.24
N PRO A 5 12.49 15.07 -13.28
CA PRO A 5 12.65 14.77 -11.86
C PRO A 5 11.67 13.72 -11.32
N SER A 6 10.48 13.65 -11.94
CA SER A 6 9.38 12.73 -11.67
C SER A 6 9.61 11.29 -12.16
N GLU A 7 10.61 11.05 -13.01
CA GLU A 7 10.98 9.70 -13.47
C GLU A 7 12.13 9.19 -12.60
N LEU A 8 11.76 8.68 -11.44
CA LEU A 8 12.66 7.86 -10.65
C LEU A 8 12.97 6.57 -11.39
N ASP A 9 14.21 6.42 -11.85
CA ASP A 9 14.66 5.16 -12.46
C ASP A 9 15.10 4.19 -11.37
N PHE A 10 14.13 3.52 -10.74
CA PHE A 10 14.40 2.46 -9.77
C PHE A 10 15.20 1.29 -10.37
N GLU A 11 15.21 1.11 -11.70
CA GLU A 11 16.03 0.06 -12.32
C GLU A 11 17.52 0.30 -12.11
N GLU A 12 17.97 1.56 -12.13
CA GLU A 12 19.37 1.89 -11.84
C GLU A 12 19.76 1.46 -10.42
N TYR A 13 18.87 1.68 -9.45
CA TYR A 13 19.10 1.31 -8.06
C TYR A 13 19.00 -0.20 -7.83
N ILE A 14 18.10 -0.90 -8.54
CA ILE A 14 18.01 -2.37 -8.51
C ILE A 14 19.31 -3.02 -9.03
N ARG A 15 19.95 -2.40 -10.04
CA ARG A 15 21.21 -2.86 -10.62
C ARG A 15 22.44 -2.63 -9.73
N GLN A 16 22.32 -1.92 -8.60
CA GLN A 16 23.45 -1.68 -7.70
C GLN A 16 23.93 -2.95 -6.99
N VAL A 17 25.24 -3.01 -6.70
CA VAL A 17 25.91 -4.18 -6.07
C VAL A 17 25.68 -4.22 -4.56
N GLU A 18 25.43 -3.07 -3.91
CA GLU A 18 25.22 -2.99 -2.47
C GLU A 18 23.86 -3.61 -2.06
N PRO A 19 23.84 -4.71 -1.28
CA PRO A 19 22.61 -5.44 -0.98
C PRO A 19 21.55 -4.58 -0.30
N ALA A 20 21.95 -3.74 0.66
CA ALA A 20 21.03 -2.90 1.42
C ALA A 20 20.30 -1.85 0.56
N LYS A 21 20.98 -1.29 -0.47
CA LYS A 21 20.33 -0.35 -1.40
C LYS A 21 19.37 -1.07 -2.33
N ARG A 22 19.74 -2.26 -2.80
CA ARG A 22 18.89 -3.09 -3.65
C ARG A 22 17.59 -3.47 -2.93
N GLU A 23 17.68 -3.94 -1.68
CA GLU A 23 16.51 -4.31 -0.87
C GLU A 23 15.54 -3.13 -0.69
N LYS A 24 16.05 -1.95 -0.33
CA LYS A 24 15.23 -0.73 -0.21
C LYS A 24 14.61 -0.32 -1.55
N SER A 25 15.36 -0.47 -2.65
CA SER A 25 14.87 -0.13 -3.99
C SER A 25 13.71 -1.03 -4.40
N TYR A 26 13.79 -2.33 -4.09
CA TYR A 26 12.67 -3.25 -4.26
C TYR A 26 11.48 -2.87 -3.39
N ALA A 27 11.69 -2.56 -2.11
CA ALA A 27 10.60 -2.17 -1.21
C ALA A 27 9.86 -0.92 -1.71
N TRP A 28 10.59 0.14 -2.09
CA TRP A 28 10.00 1.39 -2.59
C TRP A 28 9.34 1.23 -3.97
N SER A 29 9.99 0.55 -4.92
CA SER A 29 9.42 0.34 -6.26
C SER A 29 8.14 -0.50 -6.20
N THR A 30 8.11 -1.56 -5.41
CA THR A 30 6.91 -2.36 -5.18
C THR A 30 5.80 -1.54 -4.53
N ALA A 31 6.13 -0.76 -3.49
CA ALA A 31 5.15 0.06 -2.79
C ALA A 31 4.47 1.09 -3.71
N ILE A 32 5.28 1.82 -4.48
CA ILE A 32 4.82 2.83 -5.45
C ILE A 32 4.03 2.17 -6.58
N GLY A 33 4.54 1.06 -7.12
CA GLY A 33 3.89 0.33 -8.20
C GLY A 33 2.51 -0.21 -7.81
N LEU A 34 2.35 -0.67 -6.56
CA LEU A 34 1.04 -1.11 -6.05
C LEU A 34 0.01 0.04 -6.08
N GLN A 35 0.41 1.27 -5.73
CA GLN A 35 -0.53 2.41 -5.79
C GLN A 35 -0.89 2.79 -7.23
N GLN A 36 0.08 2.71 -8.14
CA GLN A 36 -0.14 3.00 -9.57
C GLN A 36 -1.11 2.00 -10.22
N VAL A 37 -1.05 0.72 -9.82
CA VAL A 37 -1.99 -0.31 -10.27
C VAL A 37 -3.42 0.00 -9.80
N ASP A 38 -3.57 0.64 -8.63
CA ASP A 38 -4.84 1.12 -8.11
C ASP A 38 -5.29 2.45 -8.75
N GLY A 39 -4.54 2.98 -9.72
CA GLY A 39 -4.84 4.23 -10.42
C GLY A 39 -4.43 5.50 -9.65
N LEU A 40 -3.80 5.35 -8.50
CA LEU A 40 -3.32 6.47 -7.69
C LEU A 40 -1.97 6.95 -8.21
N THR A 41 -1.76 8.27 -8.20
CA THR A 41 -0.50 8.89 -8.64
C THR A 41 0.28 9.41 -7.43
N PRO A 42 1.42 8.79 -7.07
CA PRO A 42 2.27 9.28 -6.00
C PRO A 42 2.91 10.63 -6.33
N SER A 43 3.21 11.42 -5.30
CA SER A 43 3.80 12.74 -5.48
C SER A 43 5.31 12.70 -5.77
N ASP A 44 5.81 13.75 -6.41
CA ASP A 44 7.27 13.97 -6.56
C ASP A 44 7.98 14.02 -5.19
N TYR A 45 7.29 14.45 -4.12
CA TYR A 45 7.87 14.49 -2.78
C TYR A 45 8.13 13.09 -2.23
N LEU A 46 7.22 12.13 -2.46
CA LEU A 46 7.44 10.74 -2.11
C LEU A 46 8.67 10.17 -2.81
N LEU A 47 8.82 10.44 -4.10
CA LEU A 47 9.97 10.01 -4.89
C LEU A 47 11.29 10.52 -4.27
N GLU A 48 11.34 11.81 -3.92
CA GLU A 48 12.52 12.40 -3.28
C GLU A 48 12.82 11.79 -1.89
N VAL A 49 11.79 11.48 -1.10
CA VAL A 49 11.94 10.79 0.18
C VAL A 49 12.46 9.36 -0.01
N ALA A 50 11.92 8.62 -0.98
CA ALA A 50 12.35 7.27 -1.32
C ALA A 50 13.84 7.24 -1.72
N LYS A 51 14.28 8.16 -2.60
CA LYS A 51 15.71 8.33 -2.96
C LYS A 51 16.60 8.49 -1.73
N LYS A 52 16.25 9.41 -0.84
CA LYS A 52 17.03 9.67 0.39
C LYS A 52 17.11 8.42 1.26
N ASN A 53 16.03 7.64 1.34
CA ASN A 53 16.04 6.40 2.12
C ASN A 53 16.91 5.31 1.48
N ILE A 54 16.78 5.10 0.16
CA ILE A 54 17.59 4.16 -0.63
C ILE A 54 19.08 4.49 -0.49
N GLU A 55 19.44 5.77 -0.60
CA GLU A 55 20.81 6.25 -0.44
C GLU A 55 21.33 6.18 1.00
N GLY A 56 20.49 5.83 1.96
CA GLY A 56 20.86 5.73 3.37
C GLY A 56 20.96 7.07 4.11
N LYS A 57 20.49 8.17 3.49
CA LYS A 57 20.47 9.51 4.10
C LYS A 57 19.43 9.62 5.23
N ILE A 58 18.36 8.84 5.16
CA ILE A 58 17.30 8.79 6.18
C ILE A 58 16.88 7.34 6.45
N SER A 59 16.38 7.07 7.66
CA SER A 59 15.75 5.80 8.01
C SER A 59 14.34 5.69 7.43
N LEU A 60 13.75 4.48 7.41
CA LEU A 60 12.36 4.28 6.97
C LEU A 60 11.36 4.99 7.90
N ASN A 61 11.59 4.94 9.21
CA ASN A 61 10.77 5.68 10.18
C ASN A 61 10.82 7.18 9.89
N LYS A 62 12.02 7.71 9.59
CA LYS A 62 12.16 9.13 9.25
C LYS A 62 11.50 9.48 7.92
N ALA A 63 11.54 8.58 6.94
CA ALA A 63 10.82 8.75 5.69
C ALA A 63 9.30 8.86 5.94
N GLN A 64 8.73 7.98 6.75
CA GLN A 64 7.32 8.03 7.13
C GLN A 64 6.95 9.34 7.83
N GLU A 65 7.71 9.75 8.84
CA GLU A 65 7.49 11.03 9.55
C GLU A 65 7.50 12.24 8.60
N LEU A 66 8.40 12.26 7.61
CA LEU A 66 8.49 13.35 6.64
C LEU A 66 7.26 13.42 5.74
N ILE A 67 6.74 12.26 5.30
CA ILE A 67 5.50 12.18 4.51
C ILE A 67 4.31 12.64 5.34
N ASP A 68 4.16 12.15 6.57
CA ASP A 68 3.05 12.54 7.44
C ASP A 68 3.08 14.06 7.72
N SER A 69 4.24 14.61 8.07
CA SER A 69 4.41 16.05 8.33
C SER A 69 4.13 16.92 7.10
N TYR A 70 4.48 16.44 5.91
CA TYR A 70 4.24 17.16 4.65
C TYR A 70 2.75 17.38 4.39
N TYR A 71 1.91 16.41 4.73
CA TYR A 71 0.45 16.52 4.57
C TYR A 71 -0.24 17.20 5.76
N GLU A 72 0.26 17.07 6.99
CA GLU A 72 -0.24 17.82 8.14
C GLU A 72 -0.10 19.34 7.97
N SER A 73 0.98 19.79 7.31
CA SER A 73 1.24 21.22 7.08
C SER A 73 0.47 21.81 5.89
N LYS A 74 -0.12 20.97 5.02
CA LYS A 74 -0.94 21.44 3.89
C LYS A 74 -2.35 21.78 4.37
N THR A 75 -2.69 23.06 4.31
CA THR A 75 -3.94 23.63 4.84
C THR A 75 -5.14 23.51 3.89
N GLU A 76 -4.92 23.12 2.63
CA GLU A 76 -5.97 23.04 1.60
C GLU A 76 -6.28 21.59 1.22
N ARG A 77 -7.45 21.12 1.61
CA ARG A 77 -8.01 19.83 1.18
C ARG A 77 -8.84 20.01 -0.08
N SER A 78 -8.54 19.22 -1.11
CA SER A 78 -9.32 19.08 -2.34
C SER A 78 -9.26 17.61 -2.76
N ASP A 79 -10.29 17.07 -3.38
CA ASP A 79 -10.42 15.63 -3.66
C ASP A 79 -9.18 15.02 -4.37
N ASP A 80 -8.59 15.67 -5.38
CA ASP A 80 -7.34 15.20 -6.05
C ASP A 80 -6.11 15.14 -5.11
N LYS A 81 -6.10 15.94 -4.04
CA LYS A 81 -5.01 15.94 -3.04
C LYS A 81 -5.17 14.77 -2.06
N ASP A 82 -6.39 14.28 -1.85
CA ASP A 82 -6.65 13.15 -0.95
C ASP A 82 -6.14 11.83 -1.56
N ASP A 83 -6.35 11.60 -2.87
CA ASP A 83 -5.82 10.42 -3.58
C ASP A 83 -4.29 10.37 -3.61
N THR A 84 -3.66 11.54 -3.80
CA THR A 84 -2.18 11.66 -3.79
C THR A 84 -1.62 11.45 -2.39
N GLU A 85 -2.29 11.98 -1.36
CA GLU A 85 -1.91 11.80 0.04
C GLU A 85 -2.03 10.33 0.46
N GLU A 86 -3.12 9.66 0.07
CA GLU A 86 -3.29 8.22 0.26
C GLU A 86 -2.13 7.46 -0.37
N ALA A 87 -1.84 7.69 -1.65
CA ALA A 87 -0.78 7.00 -2.38
C ALA A 87 0.57 7.12 -1.67
N ASP A 88 0.91 8.33 -1.22
CA ASP A 88 2.18 8.60 -0.55
C ASP A 88 2.29 7.92 0.82
N LYS A 89 1.25 8.07 1.66
CA LYS A 89 1.24 7.48 3.00
C LYS A 89 1.24 5.96 2.94
N VAL A 90 0.41 5.38 2.08
CA VAL A 90 0.30 3.92 1.93
C VAL A 90 1.59 3.36 1.35
N SER A 91 2.21 4.01 0.36
CA SER A 91 3.51 3.59 -0.19
C SER A 91 4.61 3.54 0.88
N ALA A 92 4.73 4.58 1.70
CA ALA A 92 5.73 4.62 2.77
C ALA A 92 5.53 3.47 3.78
N ARG A 93 4.27 3.16 4.12
CA ARG A 93 3.91 2.06 5.03
C ARG A 93 4.20 0.69 4.41
N ILE A 94 3.89 0.48 3.13
CA ILE A 94 4.23 -0.76 2.41
C ILE A 94 5.75 -0.95 2.38
N ALA A 95 6.52 0.09 2.02
CA ALA A 95 7.97 0.00 1.97
C ALA A 95 8.58 -0.38 3.34
N GLN A 96 8.01 0.15 4.43
CA GLN A 96 8.41 -0.20 5.79
C GLN A 96 8.09 -1.68 6.11
N ILE A 97 6.87 -2.15 5.81
CA ILE A 97 6.45 -3.54 6.04
C ILE A 97 7.32 -4.52 5.22
N LEU A 98 7.59 -4.22 3.95
CA LEU A 98 8.44 -5.05 3.09
C LEU A 98 9.90 -5.11 3.57
N SER A 99 10.34 -4.13 4.36
CA SER A 99 11.68 -4.09 4.93
C SER A 99 11.79 -4.78 6.30
N GLU A 100 10.67 -5.26 6.86
CA GLU A 100 10.64 -6.01 8.11
C GLU A 100 11.02 -7.48 7.88
N LYS A 101 11.76 -8.07 8.83
CA LYS A 101 12.26 -9.45 8.70
C LYS A 101 11.24 -10.52 9.03
N SER A 102 10.09 -10.15 9.59
CA SER A 102 9.11 -11.08 10.15
C SER A 102 7.76 -10.90 9.48
N PHE A 103 7.28 -11.95 8.82
CA PHE A 103 5.93 -12.07 8.31
C PHE A 103 5.25 -13.28 8.93
N ASN A 104 4.03 -13.12 9.44
CA ASN A 104 3.22 -14.21 9.96
C ASN A 104 1.88 -14.26 9.22
N PHE A 105 1.58 -15.38 8.56
CA PHE A 105 0.32 -15.51 7.86
C PHE A 105 -0.79 -15.96 8.81
N SER A 106 -1.48 -14.99 9.41
CA SER A 106 -2.66 -15.23 10.24
C SER A 106 -3.74 -14.17 10.01
N PRO A 107 -5.03 -14.50 10.23
CA PRO A 107 -6.10 -13.52 10.09
C PRO A 107 -5.89 -12.27 10.95
N SER A 108 -5.42 -12.44 12.19
CA SER A 108 -5.14 -11.31 13.08
C SER A 108 -4.00 -10.42 12.57
N PHE A 109 -2.97 -11.02 11.97
CA PHE A 109 -1.86 -10.26 11.38
C PHE A 109 -2.28 -9.51 10.12
N LEU A 110 -3.13 -10.10 9.28
CA LEU A 110 -3.69 -9.43 8.10
C LEU A 110 -4.54 -8.22 8.51
N ILE A 111 -5.35 -8.35 9.56
CA ILE A 111 -6.13 -7.23 10.13
C ILE A 111 -5.20 -6.13 10.63
N ALA A 112 -4.12 -6.48 11.34
CA ALA A 112 -3.15 -5.53 11.84
C ALA A 112 -2.40 -4.80 10.72
N ILE A 113 -2.00 -5.50 9.65
CA ILE A 113 -1.43 -4.89 8.45
C ILE A 113 -2.44 -3.94 7.80
N HIS A 114 -3.68 -4.37 7.60
CA HIS A 114 -4.72 -3.53 7.01
C HIS A 114 -4.94 -2.25 7.84
N LYS A 115 -4.98 -2.36 9.17
CA LYS A 115 -5.03 -1.19 10.05
C LYS A 115 -3.83 -0.28 9.81
N ARG A 116 -2.62 -0.82 9.89
CA ARG A 116 -1.38 -0.06 9.74
C ARG A 116 -1.28 0.66 8.39
N LEU A 117 -1.69 0.02 7.31
CA LEU A 117 -1.67 0.59 5.96
C LEU A 117 -2.62 1.77 5.83
N PHE A 118 -3.83 1.68 6.37
CA PHE A 118 -4.91 2.62 6.08
C PHE A 118 -5.35 3.48 7.28
N GLU A 119 -4.69 3.41 8.42
CA GLU A 119 -5.00 4.25 9.59
C GLU A 119 -4.84 5.74 9.23
N GLY A 120 -5.89 6.52 9.46
CA GLY A 120 -5.95 7.93 9.06
C GLY A 120 -6.20 8.17 7.57
N VAL A 121 -6.32 7.12 6.76
CA VAL A 121 -6.68 7.18 5.32
C VAL A 121 -8.13 6.72 5.15
N PHE A 122 -8.48 5.55 5.70
CA PHE A 122 -9.84 5.02 5.69
C PHE A 122 -10.44 4.94 7.10
N LYS A 123 -11.75 5.21 7.19
CA LYS A 123 -12.50 5.14 8.45
C LYS A 123 -12.59 3.72 9.03
N HIS A 124 -12.48 2.69 8.19
CA HIS A 124 -12.64 1.29 8.54
C HIS A 124 -11.31 0.51 8.50
N ALA A 125 -10.19 1.20 8.73
CA ALA A 125 -8.88 0.58 8.79
C ALA A 125 -8.83 -0.49 9.90
N GLY A 126 -8.42 -1.71 9.54
CA GLY A 126 -8.45 -2.86 10.44
C GLY A 126 -9.82 -3.53 10.64
N GLU A 127 -10.84 -3.20 9.86
CA GLU A 127 -12.13 -3.87 9.94
C GLU A 127 -12.33 -4.88 8.81
N ILE A 128 -12.89 -6.05 9.16
CA ILE A 128 -13.37 -7.00 8.15
C ILE A 128 -14.72 -6.49 7.62
N ARG A 129 -14.85 -6.43 6.30
CA ARG A 129 -16.10 -6.04 5.64
C ARG A 129 -17.24 -6.98 6.05
N LYS A 130 -18.45 -6.44 6.21
CA LYS A 130 -19.65 -7.19 6.60
C LYS A 130 -20.56 -7.59 5.43
N TYR A 131 -20.18 -7.25 4.21
CA TYR A 131 -20.94 -7.55 3.00
C TYR A 131 -20.06 -8.25 1.96
N ASN A 132 -20.69 -9.05 1.12
CA ASN A 132 -19.99 -9.81 0.08
C ASN A 132 -19.64 -8.91 -1.10
N ILE A 133 -18.41 -9.02 -1.60
CA ILE A 133 -18.01 -8.40 -2.87
C ILE A 133 -18.34 -9.40 -3.99
N SER A 134 -19.20 -9.00 -4.91
CA SER A 134 -19.37 -9.69 -6.19
C SER A 134 -18.60 -8.93 -7.26
N LYS A 135 -17.49 -9.50 -7.74
CA LYS A 135 -16.83 -9.01 -8.95
C LYS A 135 -17.32 -9.82 -10.14
N LYS A 136 -17.91 -9.15 -11.14
CA LYS A 136 -18.24 -9.77 -12.43
C LYS A 136 -16.99 -9.80 -13.30
N GLU A 137 -16.11 -10.75 -13.05
CA GLU A 137 -14.95 -10.98 -13.93
C GLU A 137 -15.17 -12.21 -14.79
N TRP A 138 -14.74 -12.14 -16.05
CA TRP A 138 -14.85 -13.23 -17.03
C TRP A 138 -14.08 -14.48 -16.58
N VAL A 139 -12.99 -14.29 -15.82
CA VAL A 139 -12.14 -15.38 -15.28
C VAL A 139 -12.89 -16.26 -14.29
N LEU A 140 -13.94 -15.73 -13.63
CA LEU A 140 -14.77 -16.48 -12.70
C LEU A 140 -15.94 -17.18 -13.38
N ASN A 141 -16.07 -17.11 -14.72
CA ASN A 141 -17.13 -17.77 -15.49
C ASN A 141 -18.56 -17.49 -14.95
N GLY A 142 -18.77 -16.30 -14.37
CA GLY A 142 -20.01 -15.92 -13.70
C GLY A 142 -20.27 -16.61 -12.34
N GLN A 143 -19.32 -17.37 -11.81
CA GLN A 143 -19.39 -18.02 -10.50
C GLN A 143 -18.86 -17.12 -9.38
N TYR A 144 -19.52 -17.22 -8.23
CA TYR A 144 -19.23 -16.44 -7.04
C TYR A 144 -18.00 -16.99 -6.33
N SER A 145 -17.03 -16.14 -5.99
CA SER A 145 -15.97 -16.49 -5.05
C SER A 145 -16.56 -16.55 -3.64
N HIS A 146 -16.85 -17.75 -3.14
CA HIS A 146 -17.01 -17.99 -1.71
C HIS A 146 -15.61 -18.00 -1.08
N ASP A 147 -15.17 -16.87 -0.54
CA ASP A 147 -13.94 -16.87 0.29
C ASP A 147 -14.23 -16.34 1.70
N CYS A 148 -14.25 -17.32 2.61
CA CYS A 148 -14.26 -17.35 4.08
C CYS A 148 -15.06 -16.31 4.88
N GLY A 149 -16.36 -16.60 5.06
CA GLY A 149 -17.08 -16.33 6.31
C GLY A 149 -17.22 -17.61 7.11
N PHE A 150 -16.54 -17.73 8.26
CA PHE A 150 -16.88 -18.74 9.26
C PHE A 150 -18.07 -18.22 10.07
N TYR A 151 -19.26 -18.76 9.83
CA TYR A 151 -20.28 -18.93 10.87
C TYR A 151 -21.15 -20.16 10.58
N HIS A 152 -21.32 -20.93 11.65
CA HIS A 152 -22.14 -22.11 11.78
C HIS A 152 -23.61 -21.72 11.97
N GLN A 153 -24.50 -22.59 11.46
CA GLN A 153 -25.74 -23.07 12.08
C GLN A 153 -27.13 -22.65 11.51
N VAL A 154 -27.92 -23.73 11.36
CA VAL A 154 -29.39 -23.92 11.42
C VAL A 154 -30.24 -23.78 10.13
N SER A 155 -30.64 -24.96 9.65
CA SER A 155 -31.97 -25.40 9.19
C SER A 155 -32.96 -24.42 8.55
N ALA A 156 -33.52 -24.78 7.38
CA ALA A 156 -34.85 -25.43 7.27
C ALA A 156 -35.52 -25.18 5.89
N PHE A 157 -36.43 -26.12 5.54
CA PHE A 157 -37.48 -26.12 4.50
C PHE A 157 -37.06 -26.45 3.05
N HIS A 158 -37.34 -27.66 2.56
CA HIS A 158 -38.63 -28.22 2.07
C HIS A 158 -39.10 -27.65 0.73
N GLY A 159 -39.18 -28.55 -0.26
CA GLY A 159 -40.34 -28.67 -1.16
C GLY A 159 -40.40 -27.73 -2.35
N LEU A 160 -40.00 -28.25 -3.52
CA LEU A 160 -40.88 -28.50 -4.67
C LEU A 160 -40.28 -29.61 -5.53
#